data_AF-A0A2T1E7Q8-F1
#
_entry.id   AF-A0A2T1E7Q8-F1
#
_cell.length_a   1.000
_cell.length_b   1.000
_cell.length_c   1.000
_cell.angle_alpha   90.00
_cell.angle_beta   90.00
_cell.angle_gamma   90.00
#
_symmetry.space_group_name_H-M   'P 1'
#
loop_
_entity.id
_entity.type
_entity.pdbx_description
1 polymer ?
#
loop_
_entity_poly.entity_id
_entity_poly.type
_entity_poly.pdbx_seq_one_letter_code
_entity_poly.pdbx_strand_id
1 'polypeptide(L)'
;MIIIDSQAVKNTCNVSVESKGFCFYKATNGIKRHLAVDTLGFPFFTHCTPAHVTDDAGLIEMLTQNIDYFKAKPVNIPKITILLDHGYHLDYLTQELERIYPQVMTKIKFELSTKPSKQEKAAQGKSGFVPAVARWVIERSNAWMERCKNLVKNFERTLFHATTKINLCFIRLMIKRLAASS
;
A
#
# COMPACT_ATOMS: atom_id res chain seq x y z
N MET A 1 -8.96 -10.24 3.02
CA MET A 1 -8.85 -8.78 3.22
C MET A 1 -7.45 -8.37 2.83
N ILE A 2 -7.32 -7.27 2.08
CA ILE A 2 -6.06 -6.64 1.68
C ILE A 2 -6.06 -5.24 2.28
N ILE A 3 -4.96 -4.82 2.89
CA ILE A 3 -4.79 -3.48 3.48
C ILE A 3 -3.79 -2.74 2.60
N ILE A 4 -4.10 -1.52 2.19
CA ILE A 4 -3.24 -0.74 1.30
C ILE A 4 -2.90 0.61 1.91
N ASP A 5 -1.62 0.97 1.82
CA ASP A 5 -1.09 2.25 2.24
C ASP A 5 0.10 2.64 1.36
N SER A 6 0.40 3.94 1.34
CA SER A 6 1.54 4.48 0.61
C SER A 6 2.53 5.16 1.56
N GLN A 7 3.82 4.94 1.30
CA GLN A 7 4.90 5.51 2.08
C GLN A 7 5.87 6.28 1.18
N ALA A 8 6.02 7.58 1.42
CA ALA A 8 7.04 8.39 0.75
C ALA A 8 8.41 8.19 1.39
N VAL A 9 9.46 8.08 0.56
CA VAL A 9 10.83 7.74 0.97
C VAL A 9 11.82 8.65 0.28
N LYS A 10 12.80 9.14 1.03
CA LYS A 10 13.87 9.97 0.46
C LYS A 10 14.74 9.19 -0.51
N ASN A 11 15.07 9.82 -1.64
CA ASN A 11 16.06 9.32 -2.59
C ASN A 11 17.49 9.57 -2.10
N THR A 12 18.45 8.81 -2.63
CA THR A 12 19.88 9.15 -2.61
C THR A 12 20.28 9.90 -3.87
N CYS A 13 21.55 10.33 -3.95
CA CYS A 13 22.10 11.06 -5.09
C CYS A 13 22.17 10.23 -6.40
N ASN A 14 22.05 8.90 -6.32
CA ASN A 14 22.20 8.01 -7.48
C ASN A 14 20.91 7.81 -8.27
N VAL A 15 19.79 8.33 -7.77
CA VAL A 15 18.45 8.12 -8.35
C VAL A 15 18.26 8.96 -9.62
N SER A 16 17.63 8.37 -10.66
CA SER A 16 17.39 9.05 -11.92
C SER A 16 16.39 10.21 -11.77
N VAL A 17 16.57 11.26 -12.57
CA VAL A 17 15.63 12.39 -12.69
C VAL A 17 14.23 11.93 -13.10
N GLU A 18 14.14 10.87 -13.91
CA GLU A 18 12.86 10.32 -14.38
C GLU A 18 12.07 9.64 -13.24
N SER A 19 12.77 9.04 -12.28
CA SER A 19 12.16 8.28 -11.19
C SER A 19 11.89 9.11 -9.93
N LYS A 20 12.47 10.31 -9.81
CA LYS A 20 12.31 11.16 -8.62
C LYS A 20 11.03 11.99 -8.72
N GLY A 21 10.43 12.27 -7.57
CA GLY A 21 9.33 13.23 -7.43
C GLY A 21 9.38 13.93 -6.09
N PHE A 22 8.46 14.87 -5.86
CA PHE A 22 8.34 15.56 -4.59
C PHE A 22 6.94 15.36 -4.00
N CYS A 23 6.88 14.82 -2.79
CA CYS A 23 5.65 14.75 -2.01
C CYS A 23 5.55 16.00 -1.15
N PHE A 24 4.64 16.92 -1.51
CA PHE A 24 4.39 18.16 -0.79
C PHE A 24 3.93 17.92 0.65
N TYR A 25 2.97 17.02 0.84
CA TYR A 25 2.39 16.72 2.15
C TYR A 25 3.43 16.29 3.20
N LYS A 26 4.41 15.47 2.78
CA LYS A 26 5.50 14.97 3.66
C LYS A 26 6.83 15.70 3.45
N ALA A 27 6.84 16.79 2.68
CA ALA A 27 8.04 17.53 2.26
C ALA A 27 9.22 16.61 1.87
N THR A 28 8.94 15.57 1.09
CA THR A 28 9.89 14.47 0.81
C THR A 28 10.20 14.40 -0.68
N ASN A 29 11.48 14.62 -1.02
CA ASN A 29 12.02 14.38 -2.36
C ASN A 29 12.42 12.91 -2.48
N GLY A 30 11.75 12.17 -3.36
CA GLY A 30 11.68 10.74 -3.21
C GLY A 30 10.86 9.97 -4.23
N ILE A 31 10.55 8.74 -3.83
CA ILE A 31 9.52 7.87 -4.42
C ILE A 31 8.42 7.62 -3.39
N LYS A 32 7.27 7.13 -3.84
CA LYS A 32 6.24 6.53 -3.00
C LYS A 32 6.24 5.02 -3.21
N ARG A 33 6.25 4.28 -2.10
CA ARG A 33 6.09 2.83 -2.05
C ARG A 33 4.62 2.54 -1.75
N HIS A 34 3.92 1.92 -2.68
CA HIS A 34 2.56 1.44 -2.49
C HIS A 34 2.63 -0.03 -2.11
N LEU A 35 2.04 -0.36 -0.97
CA LEU A 35 2.09 -1.70 -0.40
C LEU A 35 0.68 -2.20 -0.18
N ALA A 36 0.33 -3.34 -0.78
CA ALA A 36 -0.90 -4.05 -0.52
C ALA A 36 -0.58 -5.31 0.28
N VAL A 37 -0.96 -5.38 1.55
CA VAL A 37 -0.64 -6.50 2.45
C VAL A 37 -1.86 -7.34 2.83
N ASP A 38 -1.62 -8.60 3.16
CA ASP A 38 -2.60 -9.47 3.80
C ASP A 38 -2.78 -9.16 5.31
N THR A 39 -3.60 -9.95 5.99
CA THR A 39 -3.82 -9.83 7.45
C THR A 39 -2.58 -10.15 8.29
N LEU A 40 -1.61 -10.88 7.75
CA LEU A 40 -0.35 -11.21 8.41
C LEU A 40 0.74 -10.14 8.17
N GLY A 41 0.50 -9.19 7.27
CA GLY A 41 1.40 -8.12 6.88
C GLY A 41 2.37 -8.50 5.75
N PHE A 42 2.13 -9.59 5.03
CA PHE A 42 2.92 -9.95 3.86
C PHE A 42 2.33 -9.32 2.59
N PRO A 43 3.17 -8.80 1.69
CA PRO A 43 2.72 -8.11 0.49
C PRO A 43 2.09 -9.08 -0.50
N PHE A 44 0.93 -8.70 -1.01
CA PHE A 44 0.27 -9.30 -2.17
C PHE A 44 0.72 -8.57 -3.45
N PHE A 45 0.69 -7.24 -3.42
CA PHE A 45 1.16 -6.38 -4.51
C PHE A 45 2.08 -5.29 -3.96
N THR A 46 3.08 -4.95 -4.76
CA THR A 46 4.03 -3.89 -4.48
C THR A 46 4.19 -3.04 -5.73
N HIS A 47 4.18 -1.73 -5.56
CA HIS A 47 4.41 -0.80 -6.67
C HIS A 47 5.13 0.44 -6.17
N CYS A 48 5.99 1.00 -7.00
CA CYS A 48 6.72 2.22 -6.70
C CYS A 48 6.38 3.27 -7.75
N THR A 49 6.03 4.47 -7.30
CA THR A 49 5.80 5.63 -8.16
C THR A 49 6.75 6.77 -7.78
N PRO A 50 6.96 7.76 -8.65
CA PRO A 50 7.56 9.02 -8.22
C PRO A 50 6.74 9.66 -7.09
N ALA A 51 7.39 10.38 -6.17
CA ALA A 51 6.68 10.87 -4.98
C ALA A 51 5.62 11.96 -5.23
N HIS A 52 5.55 12.53 -6.43
CA HIS A 52 4.53 13.52 -6.81
C HIS A 52 3.20 12.86 -7.23
N VAL A 53 3.22 11.57 -7.59
CA VAL A 53 2.01 10.84 -7.98
C VAL A 53 1.08 10.73 -6.77
N THR A 54 -0.22 10.95 -6.98
CA THR A 54 -1.23 10.86 -5.93
C THR A 54 -1.40 9.42 -5.47
N ASP A 55 -1.91 9.22 -4.26
CA ASP A 55 -2.08 7.88 -3.71
C ASP A 55 -3.15 7.11 -4.49
N ASP A 56 -4.22 7.79 -4.92
CA ASP A 56 -5.24 7.19 -5.80
C ASP A 56 -4.67 6.70 -7.13
N ALA A 57 -3.87 7.53 -7.81
CA ALA A 57 -3.26 7.16 -9.09
C ALA A 57 -2.29 5.98 -8.92
N GLY A 58 -1.45 6.00 -7.87
CA GLY A 58 -0.54 4.89 -7.57
C GLY A 58 -1.27 3.58 -7.26
N LEU A 59 -2.41 3.65 -6.56
CA LEU A 59 -3.28 2.51 -6.31
C LEU A 59 -3.88 1.95 -7.61
N ILE A 60 -4.40 2.83 -8.48
CA ILE A 60 -4.95 2.43 -9.79
C ILE A 60 -3.88 1.75 -10.63
N GLU A 61 -2.68 2.32 -10.74
CA GLU A 61 -1.57 1.71 -11.47
C GLU A 61 -1.22 0.33 -10.92
N MET A 62 -1.10 0.19 -9.59
CA MET A 62 -0.78 -1.08 -8.93
C MET A 62 -1.83 -2.16 -9.22
N LEU A 63 -3.13 -1.82 -9.12
CA LEU A 63 -4.21 -2.77 -9.40
C LEU A 63 -4.31 -3.11 -10.89
N THR A 64 -4.03 -2.14 -11.77
CA THR A 64 -4.04 -2.31 -13.22
C THR A 64 -2.94 -3.27 -13.67
N GLN A 65 -1.72 -3.11 -13.15
CA GLN A 65 -0.61 -4.02 -13.46
C GLN A 65 -0.88 -5.46 -12.99
N ASN A 66 -1.72 -5.63 -11.97
CA ASN A 66 -2.09 -6.93 -11.41
C ASN A 66 -3.53 -7.33 -11.77
N ILE A 67 -4.10 -6.77 -12.84
CA ILE A 67 -5.52 -6.96 -13.18
C ILE A 67 -5.85 -8.42 -13.48
N ASP A 68 -4.89 -9.17 -14.04
CA ASP A 68 -5.08 -10.56 -14.42
C ASP A 68 -5.35 -11.47 -13.22
N TYR A 69 -4.83 -11.12 -12.03
CA TYR A 69 -5.19 -11.80 -10.79
C TYR A 69 -6.70 -11.69 -10.50
N PHE A 70 -7.29 -10.51 -10.71
CA PHE A 70 -8.73 -10.28 -10.49
C PHE A 70 -9.59 -10.91 -11.58
N LYS A 71 -9.10 -11.00 -12.82
CA LYS A 71 -9.77 -11.71 -13.91
C LYS A 71 -9.81 -13.22 -13.67
N ALA A 72 -8.69 -13.79 -13.22
CA ALA A 72 -8.58 -15.23 -12.95
C ALA A 72 -9.44 -15.69 -11.77
N LYS A 73 -9.80 -14.79 -10.85
CA LYS A 73 -10.64 -15.12 -9.68
C LYS A 73 -12.05 -15.55 -10.13
N PRO A 74 -12.54 -16.75 -9.77
CA PRO A 74 -13.91 -17.17 -10.05
C PRO A 74 -14.95 -16.23 -9.43
N VAL A 75 -16.10 -16.04 -10.09
CA VAL A 75 -17.20 -15.17 -9.62
C VAL A 75 -17.81 -15.68 -8.31
N ASN A 76 -17.80 -17.00 -8.07
CA ASN A 76 -18.45 -17.63 -6.92
C ASN A 76 -17.68 -17.49 -5.58
N ILE A 77 -16.53 -16.82 -5.56
CA ILE A 77 -15.73 -16.61 -4.35
C ILE A 77 -16.10 -15.24 -3.76
N PRO A 78 -16.19 -15.10 -2.41
CA PRO A 78 -16.40 -13.82 -1.74
C PRO A 78 -15.52 -12.69 -2.30
N LYS A 79 -16.05 -11.47 -2.30
CA LYS A 79 -15.32 -10.28 -2.75
C LYS A 79 -14.07 -10.08 -1.91
N ILE A 80 -12.99 -9.63 -2.54
CA ILE A 80 -11.78 -9.23 -1.81
C ILE A 80 -12.04 -7.85 -1.22
N THR A 81 -12.14 -7.78 0.11
CA THR A 81 -12.18 -6.51 0.83
C THR A 81 -10.81 -5.84 0.76
N ILE A 82 -10.75 -4.65 0.19
CA ILE A 82 -9.58 -3.76 0.18
C ILE A 82 -9.85 -2.63 1.19
N LEU A 83 -9.07 -2.62 2.27
CA LEU A 83 -9.14 -1.63 3.33
C LEU A 83 -8.19 -0.47 3.02
N LEU A 84 -8.76 0.74 2.90
CA LEU A 84 -8.04 1.97 2.57
C LEU A 84 -8.13 2.99 3.71
N ASP A 85 -7.22 3.96 3.70
CA ASP A 85 -7.32 5.15 4.54
C ASP A 85 -8.32 6.16 3.96
N HIS A 86 -8.77 7.10 4.79
CA HIS A 86 -9.59 8.24 4.40
C HIS A 86 -8.90 9.24 3.45
N GLY A 87 -7.61 9.05 3.15
CA GLY A 87 -6.91 9.80 2.12
C GLY A 87 -7.26 9.36 0.68
N TYR A 88 -7.91 8.22 0.52
CA TYR A 88 -8.31 7.67 -0.77
C TYR A 88 -9.76 8.04 -1.13
N HIS A 89 -10.02 8.28 -2.40
CA HIS A 89 -11.32 8.70 -2.90
C HIS A 89 -12.03 7.54 -3.61
N LEU A 90 -12.93 6.85 -2.89
CA LEU A 90 -13.55 5.60 -3.36
C LEU A 90 -14.35 5.75 -4.66
N ASP A 91 -15.08 6.86 -4.82
CA ASP A 91 -15.90 7.10 -6.02
C ASP A 91 -15.01 7.22 -7.27
N TYR A 92 -13.92 7.99 -7.15
CA TYR A 92 -12.94 8.15 -8.22
C TYR A 92 -12.24 6.83 -8.55
N LEU A 93 -11.77 6.11 -7.52
CA LEU A 93 -11.13 4.81 -7.68
C LEU A 93 -12.04 3.80 -8.38
N THR A 94 -13.31 3.77 -8.00
CA THR A 94 -14.30 2.86 -8.59
C THR A 94 -14.50 3.17 -10.06
N GLN A 95 -14.72 4.44 -10.41
CA GLN A 95 -14.94 4.87 -11.79
C GLN A 95 -13.73 4.55 -12.69
N GLU A 96 -12.51 4.84 -12.24
CA GLU A 96 -11.32 4.58 -13.05
C GLU A 96 -11.04 3.07 -13.21
N LEU A 97 -11.25 2.28 -12.15
CA LEU A 97 -11.05 0.84 -12.24
C LEU A 97 -12.12 0.15 -13.10
N GLU A 98 -13.37 0.63 -13.09
CA GLU A 98 -14.44 0.12 -13.96
C GLU A 98 -14.17 0.42 -15.43
N ARG A 99 -13.55 1.56 -15.76
CA ARG A 99 -13.11 1.86 -17.13
C ARG A 99 -12.08 0.85 -17.65
N ILE A 100 -11.21 0.37 -16.76
CA ILE A 100 -10.15 -0.60 -17.10
C ILE A 100 -10.72 -2.02 -17.16
N TYR A 101 -11.54 -2.39 -16.18
CA TYR A 101 -12.20 -3.69 -16.10
C TYR A 101 -13.62 -3.53 -15.54
N PRO A 102 -14.66 -3.53 -16.39
CA PRO A 102 -16.03 -3.26 -15.96
C PRO A 102 -16.58 -4.20 -14.87
N GLN A 103 -16.05 -5.43 -14.79
CA GLN A 103 -16.47 -6.41 -13.78
C GLN A 103 -15.65 -6.35 -12.48
N VAL A 104 -14.73 -5.38 -12.32
CA VAL A 104 -13.82 -5.32 -11.17
C VAL A 104 -14.58 -5.28 -9.82
N MET A 105 -15.66 -4.50 -9.73
CA MET A 105 -16.48 -4.34 -8.52
C MET A 105 -17.30 -5.58 -8.16
N THR A 106 -17.41 -6.55 -9.07
CA THR A 106 -17.94 -7.88 -8.74
C THR A 106 -16.93 -8.71 -7.94
N LYS A 107 -15.63 -8.40 -8.06
CA LYS A 107 -14.52 -9.15 -7.45
C LYS A 107 -13.97 -8.48 -6.19
N ILE A 108 -13.97 -7.15 -6.14
CA ILE A 108 -13.41 -6.37 -5.03
C ILE A 108 -14.48 -5.53 -4.33
N LYS A 109 -14.22 -5.16 -3.08
CA LYS A 109 -15.01 -4.20 -2.31
C LYS A 109 -14.04 -3.27 -1.60
N PHE A 110 -14.21 -1.96 -1.74
CA PHE A 110 -13.48 -1.00 -0.93
C PHE A 110 -14.17 -0.76 0.40
N GLU A 111 -13.37 -0.68 1.46
CA GLU A 111 -13.81 -0.26 2.79
C GLU A 111 -12.81 0.77 3.32
N LEU A 112 -13.33 1.81 3.96
CA LEU A 112 -12.49 2.78 4.66
C LEU A 112 -12.24 2.29 6.09
N SER A 113 -10.99 2.45 6.53
CA SER A 113 -10.60 2.16 7.90
C SER A 113 -11.41 3.00 8.88
N THR A 114 -11.95 2.39 9.94
CA THR A 114 -12.76 3.08 10.94
C THR A 114 -11.94 4.17 11.65
N LYS A 115 -12.23 5.44 11.39
CA LYS A 115 -11.69 6.57 12.13
C LYS A 115 -12.81 7.16 13.00
N PRO A 116 -12.87 6.84 14.31
CA PRO A 116 -13.90 7.40 15.17
C PRO A 116 -13.77 8.93 15.20
N SER A 117 -14.88 9.60 14.91
CA SER A 117 -14.97 11.07 14.90
C SER A 117 -14.74 11.63 16.30
N LYS A 118 -14.45 12.93 16.41
CA LYS A 118 -14.27 13.58 17.73
C LYS A 118 -15.53 13.43 18.60
N GLN A 119 -16.72 13.47 18.01
CA GLN A 119 -17.99 13.33 18.70
C GLN A 119 -18.22 11.90 19.18
N GLU A 120 -17.89 10.90 18.35
CA GLU A 120 -18.00 9.47 18.70
C GLU A 120 -17.01 9.10 19.81
N LYS A 121 -15.80 9.68 19.79
CA LYS A 121 -14.82 9.52 20.87
C LYS A 121 -15.33 10.07 22.20
N ALA A 122 -15.93 11.26 22.16
CA ALA A 122 -16.52 11.89 23.35
C ALA A 122 -17.70 11.06 23.89
N ALA A 123 -18.57 10.56 23.02
CA ALA A 123 -19.69 9.67 23.40
C ALA A 123 -19.22 8.33 23.99
N GLN A 124 -18.09 7.79 23.53
CA GLN A 124 -17.48 6.57 24.08
C GLN A 124 -16.61 6.82 25.32
N GLY A 125 -16.51 8.07 25.81
CA GLY A 125 -15.63 8.43 26.93
C GLY A 125 -14.14 8.21 26.65
N LYS A 126 -13.75 8.02 25.39
CA LYS A 126 -12.35 7.76 25.00
C LYS A 126 -11.67 9.08 24.69
N SER A 127 -10.69 9.46 25.52
CA SER A 127 -9.77 10.56 25.24
C SER A 127 -8.53 10.05 24.51
N GLY A 128 -7.99 10.86 23.59
CA GLY A 128 -6.72 10.57 22.92
C GLY A 128 -6.79 9.76 21.60
N PHE A 129 -5.69 9.10 21.28
CA PHE A 129 -5.52 8.34 20.03
C PHE A 129 -6.22 6.98 20.16
N VAL A 130 -7.15 6.71 19.24
CA VAL A 130 -7.82 5.41 19.13
C VAL A 130 -7.25 4.73 17.88
N PRO A 131 -6.55 3.60 18.01
CA PRO A 131 -6.00 2.88 16.86
C PRO A 131 -7.12 2.51 15.89
N ALA A 132 -6.91 2.80 14.61
CA ALA A 132 -7.83 2.35 13.57
C ALA A 132 -7.68 0.83 13.38
N VAL A 133 -8.81 0.14 13.23
CA VAL A 133 -8.83 -1.33 13.14
C VAL A 133 -8.03 -1.78 11.92
N ALA A 134 -7.19 -2.79 12.11
CA ALA A 134 -6.29 -3.41 11.11
C ALA A 134 -5.16 -2.53 10.52
N ARG A 135 -5.17 -1.20 10.66
CA ARG A 135 -4.11 -0.33 10.12
C ARG A 135 -2.71 -0.66 10.67
N TRP A 136 -2.62 -1.09 11.93
CA TRP A 136 -1.34 -1.46 12.55
C TRP A 136 -0.59 -2.57 11.78
N VAL A 137 -1.30 -3.39 11.00
CA VAL A 137 -0.71 -4.48 10.22
C VAL A 137 0.21 -3.92 9.14
N ILE A 138 -0.27 -2.95 8.34
CA ILE A 138 0.52 -2.35 7.26
C ILE A 138 1.62 -1.44 7.80
N GLU A 139 1.36 -0.70 8.88
CA GLU A 139 2.38 0.11 9.54
C GLU A 139 3.54 -0.75 10.08
N ARG A 140 3.23 -1.94 10.60
CA ARG A 140 4.23 -2.93 11.00
C ARG A 140 5.01 -3.48 9.81
N SER A 141 4.37 -3.71 8.67
CA SER A 141 5.04 -4.12 7.42
C SER A 141 5.98 -3.02 6.92
N ASN A 142 5.56 -1.76 6.97
CA ASN A 142 6.42 -0.61 6.71
C ASN A 142 7.62 -0.58 7.68
N ALA A 143 7.40 -0.83 8.97
CA ALA A 143 8.48 -0.92 9.94
C ALA A 143 9.49 -2.06 9.64
N TRP A 144 9.05 -3.19 9.07
CA TRP A 144 9.96 -4.24 8.61
C TRP A 144 10.82 -3.77 7.44
N MET A 145 10.26 -3.01 6.50
CA MET A 145 11.03 -2.39 5.42
C MET A 145 12.06 -1.39 5.96
N GLU A 146 11.69 -0.54 6.93
CA GLU A 146 12.62 0.41 7.55
C GLU A 146 13.77 -0.28 8.30
N ARG A 147 13.54 -1.48 8.85
CA ARG A 147 14.62 -2.30 9.46
C ARG A 147 15.55 -2.93 8.43
N CYS A 148 15.14 -2.98 7.15
CA CYS A 148 16.00 -3.42 6.06
C CYS A 148 16.85 -2.24 5.59
N LYS A 149 18.13 -2.21 5.93
CA LYS A 149 19.04 -1.08 5.65
C LYS A 149 19.02 -0.60 4.19
N ASN A 150 18.82 -1.52 3.25
CA ASN A 150 18.73 -1.21 1.81
C ASN A 150 17.46 -0.44 1.41
N LEU A 151 16.46 -0.31 2.29
CA LEU A 151 15.18 0.34 2.04
C LEU A 151 14.95 1.58 2.93
N VAL A 152 15.89 1.95 3.81
CA VAL A 152 15.81 3.17 4.63
C VAL A 152 15.73 4.43 3.77
N LYS A 153 16.33 4.37 2.57
CA LYS A 153 16.19 5.35 1.49
C LYS A 153 15.99 4.58 0.20
N ASN A 154 15.53 5.26 -0.85
CA ASN A 154 15.60 4.70 -2.18
C ASN A 154 17.00 4.93 -2.75
N PHE A 155 17.73 3.83 -2.95
CA PHE A 155 19.04 3.80 -3.59
C PHE A 155 18.97 3.44 -5.08
N GLU A 156 17.80 3.00 -5.54
CA GLU A 156 17.63 2.41 -6.86
C GLU A 156 17.41 3.48 -7.94
N ARG A 157 18.04 3.29 -9.10
CA ARG A 157 17.95 4.21 -10.24
C ARG A 157 16.60 4.17 -10.94
N THR A 158 15.92 3.02 -10.92
CA THR A 158 14.62 2.79 -11.57
C THR A 158 13.59 2.33 -10.55
N LEU A 159 12.31 2.66 -10.79
CA LEU A 159 11.20 2.25 -9.92
C LEU A 159 11.01 0.74 -9.91
N PHE A 160 11.26 0.06 -11.04
CA PHE A 160 11.21 -1.39 -11.14
C PHE A 160 12.22 -2.07 -10.18
N HIS A 161 13.45 -1.56 -10.12
CA HIS A 161 14.44 -2.07 -9.17
C HIS A 161 14.04 -1.75 -7.72
N ALA A 162 13.49 -0.57 -7.45
CA ALA A 162 12.97 -0.21 -6.13
C ALA A 162 11.88 -1.19 -5.65
N THR A 163 10.90 -1.48 -6.51
CA THR A 163 9.85 -2.48 -6.26
C THR A 163 10.45 -3.87 -6.02
N THR A 164 11.45 -4.26 -6.84
CA THR A 164 12.14 -5.55 -6.67
C THR A 164 12.85 -5.65 -5.32
N LYS A 165 13.49 -4.58 -4.83
CA LYS A 165 14.11 -4.56 -3.50
C LYS A 165 13.10 -4.73 -2.37
N ILE A 166 11.90 -4.16 -2.51
CA ILE A 166 10.79 -4.37 -1.56
C ILE A 166 10.41 -5.86 -1.54
N ASN A 167 10.20 -6.47 -2.71
CA ASN A 167 9.87 -7.90 -2.81
C ASN A 167 10.95 -8.78 -2.18
N LEU A 168 12.23 -8.52 -2.47
CA LEU A 168 13.36 -9.24 -1.87
C LEU A 168 13.40 -9.10 -0.34
N CYS A 169 13.05 -7.93 0.20
CA CYS A 169 12.97 -7.72 1.64
C CYS A 169 11.94 -8.66 2.29
N PHE A 170 10.74 -8.74 1.72
CA PHE A 170 9.68 -9.62 2.23
C PHE A 170 9.97 -11.10 1.99
N ILE A 171 10.54 -11.47 0.85
CA ILE A 171 10.98 -12.86 0.59
C ILE A 171 12.00 -13.29 1.65
N ARG A 172 13.02 -12.47 1.92
CA ARG A 172 14.00 -12.73 2.98
C ARG A 172 13.33 -12.86 4.35
N LEU A 173 12.35 -12.01 4.66
CA LEU A 173 11.62 -12.08 5.92
C LEU A 173 10.81 -13.39 6.05
N MET A 174 10.11 -13.80 4.99
CA MET A 174 9.35 -15.04 4.95
C MET A 174 10.25 -16.25 5.12
N ILE A 175 11.37 -16.32 4.39
CA ILE A 175 12.35 -17.42 4.52
C ILE A 175 12.89 -17.49 5.95
N LYS A 176 13.25 -16.36 6.56
CA LYS A 176 13.72 -16.35 7.96
C LYS A 176 12.68 -16.86 8.95
N ARG A 177 11.40 -16.58 8.72
CA ARG A 177 10.31 -17.06 9.57
C ARG A 177 10.04 -18.55 9.38
N LEU A 178 10.14 -19.05 8.15
CA LEU A 178 10.00 -20.47 7.84
C LEU A 178 11.17 -21.30 8.40
N ALA A 179 12.39 -20.75 8.37
CA ALA A 179 13.59 -21.41 8.87
C ALA A 179 13.76 -21.31 10.39
N ALA A 180 13.07 -20.38 11.05
CA ALA A 180 13.01 -20.36 12.49
C ALA A 180 12.12 -21.52 12.95
N SER A 181 12.74 -22.63 13.34
CA SER A 181 12.06 -23.72 14.04
C SER A 181 11.28 -23.16 15.22
N SER A 182 10.03 -23.63 15.38
CA SER A 182 9.15 -23.24 16.50
C SER A 182 9.79 -23.50 17.86
#